data_AF-Q2KJ11-F1
#
_entry.id   AF-Q2KJ11-F1
#
_cell.length_a   1.000
_cell.length_b   1.000
_cell.length_c   1.000
_cell.angle_alpha   90.00
_cell.angle_beta   90.00
_cell.angle_gamma   90.00
#
_symmetry.space_group_name_H-M   'P 1'
#
loop_
_entity.id
_entity.type
_entity.pdbx_description
1 polymer ?
#
loop_
_entity_poly.entity_id
_entity_poly.type
_entity_poly.pdbx_seq_one_letter_code
_entity_poly.pdbx_strand_id
1 'polypeptide(L)'
;MEPCRSLALLTSSLGLVSLLVAVSTNFWFAARGPGFSSHSGLWPSKDQVSVAGYIHVTQSFCILAVLWGLISTAFLVMSCIPSLSAPGRGPIVSTFMGFAGALSLIVAMTVYTIERWNQPANPQVQSFFSWSFYLGWVSTLLFLCTGGLSLGAHCTTHRPDYEAV
;
A
#
# COMPACT_ATOMS: atom_id res chain seq x y z
N MET A 1 -8.30 -22.36 -10.13
CA MET A 1 -7.37 -21.56 -9.29
C MET A 1 -7.65 -21.88 -7.84
N GLU A 2 -6.64 -22.11 -7.01
CA GLU A 2 -6.85 -22.20 -5.55
C GLU A 2 -7.49 -20.88 -5.05
N PRO A 3 -8.50 -20.93 -4.17
CA PRO A 3 -9.22 -19.75 -3.71
C PRO A 3 -8.29 -18.74 -3.02
N CYS A 4 -7.33 -19.22 -2.22
CA CYS A 4 -6.34 -18.37 -1.55
C CYS A 4 -5.49 -17.57 -2.55
N ARG A 5 -5.07 -18.18 -3.67
CA ARG A 5 -4.27 -17.52 -4.69
C ARG A 5 -5.06 -16.45 -5.44
N SER A 6 -6.32 -16.74 -5.78
CA SER A 6 -7.21 -15.76 -6.42
C SER A 6 -7.48 -14.56 -5.51
N LEU A 7 -7.79 -14.82 -4.23
CA LEU A 7 -7.99 -13.76 -3.23
C LEU A 7 -6.73 -12.95 -3.00
N ALA A 8 -5.54 -13.58 -2.96
CA ALA A 8 -4.26 -12.87 -2.85
C ALA A 8 -4.01 -11.95 -4.05
N LEU A 9 -4.32 -12.40 -5.27
CA LEU A 9 -4.21 -11.58 -6.48
C LEU A 9 -5.16 -10.36 -6.41
N LEU A 10 -6.41 -10.59 -5.98
CA LEU A 10 -7.42 -9.54 -5.84
C LEU A 10 -7.03 -8.51 -4.78
N THR A 11 -6.57 -8.94 -3.60
CA THR A 11 -6.14 -8.01 -2.55
C THR A 11 -4.87 -7.25 -2.95
N SER A 12 -3.92 -7.90 -3.62
CA SER A 12 -2.69 -7.27 -4.11
C SER A 12 -2.99 -6.20 -5.15
N SER A 13 -3.82 -6.54 -6.14
CA SER A 13 -4.21 -5.61 -7.22
C SER A 13 -5.04 -4.44 -6.70
N LEU A 14 -6.04 -4.69 -5.85
CA LEU A 14 -6.85 -3.64 -5.24
C LEU A 14 -6.01 -2.75 -4.33
N GLY A 15 -5.08 -3.32 -3.56
CA GLY A 15 -4.16 -2.60 -2.70
C GLY A 15 -3.20 -1.71 -3.51
N LEU A 16 -2.64 -2.25 -4.59
CA LEU A 16 -1.77 -1.50 -5.49
C LEU A 16 -2.50 -0.36 -6.20
N VAL A 17 -3.70 -0.61 -6.73
CA VAL A 17 -4.52 0.43 -7.38
C VAL A 17 -4.91 1.51 -6.37
N SER A 18 -5.38 1.12 -5.19
CA SER A 18 -5.76 2.06 -4.13
C SER A 18 -4.57 2.93 -3.71
N LEU A 19 -3.37 2.35 -3.59
CA LEU A 19 -2.15 3.08 -3.26
C LEU A 19 -1.73 4.03 -4.39
N LEU A 20 -1.77 3.57 -5.65
CA LEU A 20 -1.46 4.42 -6.80
C LEU A 20 -2.41 5.62 -6.89
N VAL A 21 -3.72 5.40 -6.68
CA VAL A 21 -4.71 6.47 -6.63
C VAL A 21 -4.44 7.41 -5.45
N ALA A 22 -4.15 6.88 -4.28
CA ALA A 22 -3.81 7.67 -3.10
C ALA A 22 -2.60 8.57 -3.39
N VAL A 23 -1.49 8.00 -3.85
CA VAL A 23 -0.24 8.73 -4.09
C VAL A 23 -0.36 9.72 -5.25
N SER A 24 -1.19 9.45 -6.26
CA SER A 24 -1.33 10.31 -7.44
C SER A 24 -2.24 11.52 -7.21
N THR A 25 -2.90 11.63 -6.05
CA THR A 25 -3.95 12.62 -5.81
C THR A 25 -3.56 13.65 -4.75
N ASN A 26 -4.14 14.84 -4.88
CA ASN A 26 -3.86 15.95 -3.97
C ASN A 26 -4.77 15.98 -2.73
N PHE A 27 -5.47 14.89 -2.43
CA PHE A 27 -6.49 14.83 -1.38
C PHE A 27 -6.01 14.01 -0.17
N TRP A 28 -4.76 14.21 0.26
CA TRP A 28 -4.26 13.64 1.51
C TRP A 28 -4.72 14.47 2.70
N PHE A 29 -4.67 15.79 2.54
CA PHE A 29 -5.02 16.73 3.57
C PHE A 29 -5.85 17.87 3.00
N ALA A 30 -6.81 18.33 3.77
CA ALA A 30 -7.68 19.43 3.40
C ALA A 30 -7.70 20.47 4.51
N ALA A 31 -7.61 21.73 4.12
CA ALA A 31 -7.73 22.87 5.00
C ALA A 31 -8.91 23.74 4.53
N ARG A 32 -9.86 24.00 5.43
CA ARG A 32 -11.06 24.78 5.13
C ARG A 32 -11.13 25.99 6.06
N GLY A 33 -11.05 27.17 5.45
CA GLY A 33 -11.27 28.45 6.11
C GLY A 33 -12.66 29.02 5.81
N PRO A 34 -12.97 30.25 6.26
CA PRO A 34 -14.30 30.87 6.13
C PRO A 34 -14.79 31.04 4.69
N GLY A 35 -13.87 31.18 3.72
CA GLY A 35 -14.20 31.40 2.31
C GLY A 35 -13.30 30.67 1.32
N PHE A 36 -12.45 29.76 1.80
CA PHE A 36 -11.52 29.03 0.96
C PHE A 36 -11.35 27.59 1.44
N SER A 37 -11.21 26.67 0.49
CA SER A 37 -10.78 25.30 0.73
C SER A 37 -9.53 25.03 -0.08
N SER A 38 -8.53 24.43 0.56
CA SER A 38 -7.30 24.01 -0.09
C SER A 38 -7.05 22.54 0.20
N HIS A 39 -6.49 21.85 -0.80
CA HIS A 39 -6.14 20.44 -0.72
C HIS A 39 -4.65 20.29 -1.01
N SER A 40 -4.00 19.41 -0.25
CA SER A 40 -2.58 19.14 -0.35
C SER A 40 -2.36 17.63 -0.48
N GLY A 41 -1.59 17.25 -1.50
CA GLY A 41 -1.12 15.89 -1.73
C GLY A 41 0.24 15.62 -1.12
N LEU A 42 0.77 14.45 -1.45
CA LEU A 42 2.16 14.11 -1.13
C LEU A 42 3.16 14.86 -2.01
N TRP A 43 2.80 15.20 -3.24
CA TRP A 43 3.72 15.81 -4.20
C TRP A 43 3.62 17.33 -4.15
N PRO A 44 4.76 18.03 -4.02
CA PRO A 44 4.77 19.49 -3.98
C PRO A 44 4.39 20.09 -5.33
N SER A 45 3.63 21.18 -5.31
CA SER A 45 3.47 22.05 -6.47
C SER A 45 4.78 22.81 -6.74
N LYS A 46 5.04 23.19 -8.01
CA LYS A 46 6.27 23.88 -8.45
C LYS A 46 6.69 25.08 -7.59
N ASP A 47 5.73 25.75 -6.94
CA ASP A 47 5.97 26.98 -6.18
C ASP A 47 6.32 26.75 -4.70
N GLN A 48 6.37 25.50 -4.23
CA GLN A 48 6.71 25.20 -2.83
C GLN A 48 8.23 25.26 -2.62
N VAL A 49 8.69 26.38 -2.04
CA VAL A 49 10.11 26.68 -1.75
C VAL A 49 10.74 25.68 -0.76
N SER A 50 9.94 25.04 0.09
CA SER A 50 10.43 24.10 1.11
C SER A 50 9.39 23.02 1.39
N VAL A 51 9.74 21.76 1.08
CA VAL A 51 8.96 20.58 1.45
C VAL A 51 9.44 20.08 2.81
N ALA A 52 8.51 19.82 3.72
CA ALA A 52 8.84 19.32 5.05
C ALA A 52 9.49 17.93 4.96
N GLY A 53 10.52 17.66 5.77
CA GLY A 53 11.27 16.40 5.73
C GLY A 53 10.41 15.14 5.88
N TYR A 54 9.35 15.20 6.69
CA TYR A 54 8.44 14.07 6.86
C TYR A 54 7.69 13.70 5.57
N ILE A 55 7.42 14.68 4.68
CA ILE A 55 6.80 14.41 3.38
C ILE A 55 7.74 13.57 2.51
N HIS A 56 9.05 13.86 2.53
CA HIS A 56 10.03 13.05 1.80
C HIS A 56 10.14 11.63 2.34
N VAL A 57 10.05 11.44 3.66
CA VAL A 57 9.99 10.12 4.28
C VAL A 57 8.73 9.38 3.81
N THR A 58 7.56 10.00 3.90
CA THR A 58 6.29 9.41 3.44
C THR A 58 6.34 9.06 1.95
N GLN A 59 6.82 9.96 1.09
CA GLN A 59 7.00 9.72 -0.35
C GLN A 59 7.89 8.50 -0.60
N SER A 60 9.06 8.44 0.04
CA SER A 60 10.04 7.37 -0.17
C SER A 60 9.45 6.01 0.20
N PHE A 61 8.79 5.91 1.34
CA PHE A 61 8.17 4.67 1.79
C PHE A 61 6.90 4.31 0.99
N CYS A 62 6.14 5.29 0.50
CA CYS A 62 5.04 5.04 -0.43
C CYS A 62 5.54 4.50 -1.78
N ILE A 63 6.61 5.06 -2.36
CA ILE A 63 7.23 4.55 -3.58
C ILE A 63 7.72 3.12 -3.36
N LEU A 64 8.42 2.89 -2.24
CA LEU A 64 8.91 1.56 -1.88
C LEU A 64 7.76 0.55 -1.77
N ALA A 65 6.64 0.94 -1.15
CA ALA A 65 5.44 0.13 -1.10
C ALA A 65 4.81 -0.16 -2.46
N VAL A 66 4.77 0.83 -3.37
CA VAL A 66 4.32 0.62 -4.77
C VAL A 66 5.21 -0.40 -5.46
N LEU A 67 6.53 -0.29 -5.32
CA LEU A 67 7.49 -1.23 -5.92
C LEU A 67 7.28 -2.64 -5.37
N TRP A 68 7.17 -2.81 -4.05
CA TRP A 68 6.89 -4.11 -3.44
C TRP A 68 5.53 -4.68 -3.87
N GLY A 69 4.49 -3.84 -3.92
CA GLY A 69 3.16 -4.24 -4.40
C GLY A 69 3.15 -4.66 -5.87
N LEU A 70 3.93 -3.98 -6.73
CA LEU A 70 4.09 -4.34 -8.13
C LEU A 70 4.79 -5.70 -8.28
N ILE A 71 5.89 -5.91 -7.55
CA ILE A 71 6.64 -7.18 -7.54
C ILE A 71 5.72 -8.30 -7.04
N SER A 72 5.05 -8.11 -5.90
CA SER A 72 4.08 -9.05 -5.32
C SER A 72 3.02 -9.46 -6.34
N THR A 73 2.38 -8.47 -6.97
CA THR A 73 1.33 -8.70 -7.98
C THR A 73 1.87 -9.45 -9.20
N ALA A 74 3.07 -9.09 -9.70
CA ALA A 74 3.68 -9.76 -10.84
C ALA A 74 3.95 -11.26 -10.54
N PHE A 75 4.49 -11.59 -9.37
CA PHE A 75 4.71 -12.99 -8.98
C PHE A 75 3.41 -13.77 -8.78
N LEU A 76 2.34 -13.14 -8.28
CA LEU A 76 1.02 -13.77 -8.21
C LEU A 76 0.41 -14.02 -9.58
N VAL A 77 0.54 -13.08 -10.53
CA VAL A 77 0.11 -13.26 -11.93
C VAL A 77 0.90 -14.40 -12.58
N MET A 78 2.23 -14.41 -12.45
CA MET A 78 3.07 -15.48 -12.99
C MET A 78 2.69 -16.85 -12.40
N SER A 79 2.40 -16.91 -11.10
CA SER A 79 1.94 -18.14 -10.40
C SER A 79 0.58 -18.65 -10.93
N CYS A 80 -0.19 -17.80 -11.61
CA CYS A 80 -1.44 -18.19 -12.23
C CYS A 80 -1.27 -18.79 -13.63
N ILE A 81 -0.11 -18.58 -14.26
CA ILE A 81 0.18 -19.05 -15.61
C ILE A 81 1.07 -20.30 -15.51
N PRO A 82 0.56 -21.49 -15.89
CA PRO A 82 1.30 -22.75 -15.76
C PRO A 82 2.63 -22.76 -16.51
N SER A 83 2.73 -22.07 -17.66
CA SER A 83 3.93 -22.04 -18.51
C SER A 83 5.08 -21.20 -17.96
N LEU A 84 4.80 -20.26 -17.05
CA LEU A 84 5.78 -19.33 -16.46
C LEU A 84 6.14 -19.67 -15.02
N SER A 85 5.36 -20.56 -14.39
CA SER A 85 5.53 -20.90 -12.97
C SER A 85 6.67 -21.88 -12.78
N ALA A 86 7.81 -21.41 -12.28
CA ALA A 86 8.75 -22.31 -11.60
C ALA A 86 8.04 -22.90 -10.36
N PRO A 87 8.12 -24.22 -10.10
CA PRO A 87 7.34 -24.87 -9.03
C PRO A 87 7.57 -24.19 -7.67
N GLY A 88 6.48 -23.76 -7.02
CA GLY A 88 6.43 -23.37 -5.59
C GLY A 88 7.06 -22.04 -5.17
N ARG A 89 7.95 -21.42 -5.97
CA ARG A 89 8.69 -20.20 -5.54
C ARG A 89 7.92 -18.89 -5.68
N GLY A 90 6.92 -18.82 -6.56
CA GLY A 90 6.15 -17.59 -6.77
C GLY A 90 5.40 -17.11 -5.52
N PRO A 91 4.60 -17.98 -4.85
CA PRO A 91 3.84 -17.59 -3.66
C PRO A 91 4.68 -17.08 -2.50
N ILE A 92 5.85 -17.66 -2.24
CA ILE A 92 6.69 -17.23 -1.11
C ILE A 92 7.31 -15.83 -1.34
N VAL A 93 7.74 -15.52 -2.56
CA VAL A 93 8.23 -14.17 -2.90
C VAL A 93 7.10 -13.16 -2.77
N SER A 94 5.91 -13.48 -3.26
CA SER A 94 4.71 -12.64 -3.08
C SER A 94 4.42 -12.37 -1.60
N THR A 95 4.52 -13.38 -0.74
CA THR A 95 4.33 -13.22 0.71
C THR A 95 5.27 -12.19 1.31
N PHE A 96 6.59 -12.32 1.06
CA PHE A 96 7.58 -11.38 1.57
C PHE A 96 7.37 -9.97 1.04
N MET A 97 7.07 -9.83 -0.25
CA MET A 97 6.86 -8.54 -0.88
C MET A 97 5.56 -7.87 -0.41
N GLY A 98 4.48 -8.64 -0.22
CA GLY A 98 3.23 -8.15 0.38
C GLY A 98 3.45 -7.60 1.79
N PHE A 99 4.14 -8.34 2.66
CA PHE A 99 4.48 -7.86 4.00
C PHE A 99 5.44 -6.66 3.98
N ALA A 100 6.45 -6.66 3.10
CA ALA A 100 7.36 -5.53 2.95
C ALA A 100 6.63 -4.26 2.48
N GLY A 101 5.67 -4.40 1.55
CA GLY A 101 4.79 -3.32 1.10
C GLY A 101 3.91 -2.79 2.23
N ALA A 102 3.31 -3.68 3.02
CA ALA A 102 2.51 -3.30 4.18
C ALA A 102 3.33 -2.56 5.24
N LEU A 103 4.50 -3.08 5.62
CA LEU A 103 5.40 -2.42 6.59
C LEU A 103 5.85 -1.05 6.09
N SER A 104 6.19 -0.95 4.81
CA SER A 104 6.56 0.33 4.18
C SER A 104 5.41 1.34 4.28
N LEU A 105 4.16 0.94 3.99
CA LEU A 105 3.01 1.81 4.19
C LEU A 105 2.73 2.12 5.65
N ILE A 106 2.88 1.18 6.58
CA ILE A 106 2.72 1.47 8.02
C ILE A 106 3.66 2.60 8.42
N VAL A 107 4.92 2.56 8.02
CA VAL A 107 5.89 3.63 8.29
C VAL A 107 5.44 4.94 7.64
N ALA A 108 5.13 4.91 6.33
CA ALA A 108 4.69 6.10 5.59
C ALA A 108 3.47 6.78 6.23
N MET A 109 2.44 5.99 6.51
CA MET A 109 1.17 6.45 7.06
C MET A 109 1.32 6.91 8.51
N THR A 110 2.09 6.20 9.32
CA THR A 110 2.34 6.57 10.72
C THR A 110 3.09 7.90 10.81
N VAL A 111 4.19 8.04 10.06
CA VAL A 111 4.97 9.29 10.01
C VAL A 111 4.09 10.45 9.56
N TYR A 112 3.33 10.27 8.48
CA TYR A 112 2.43 11.32 7.98
C TYR A 112 1.36 11.70 9.01
N THR A 113 0.76 10.72 9.68
CA THR A 113 -0.29 10.94 10.67
C THR A 113 0.24 11.70 11.87
N ILE A 114 1.35 11.24 12.47
CA ILE A 114 1.93 11.84 13.69
C ILE A 114 2.38 13.27 13.41
N GLU A 115 3.11 13.49 12.33
CA GLU A 115 3.65 14.81 11.98
C GLU A 115 2.54 15.81 11.65
N ARG A 116 1.46 15.36 10.99
CA ARG A 116 0.28 16.22 10.75
C ARG A 116 -0.53 16.47 12.03
N TRP A 117 -0.64 15.49 12.91
CA TRP A 117 -1.40 15.62 14.15
C TRP A 117 -0.75 16.61 15.13
N ASN A 118 0.59 16.66 15.13
CA ASN A 118 1.36 17.55 16.00
C ASN A 118 1.45 19.00 15.49
N GLN A 119 0.92 19.31 14.30
CA GLN A 119 0.95 20.67 13.77
C GLN A 119 -0.02 21.58 14.55
N PRO A 120 0.40 22.81 14.91
CA PRO A 120 -0.47 23.75 15.61
C PRO A 120 -1.75 24.00 14.83
N ALA A 121 -2.90 23.79 15.48
CA ALA A 121 -4.19 24.10 14.89
C ALA A 121 -4.33 25.62 14.73
N ASN A 122 -4.68 26.08 13.52
CA ASN A 122 -5.06 27.47 13.32
C ASN A 122 -6.55 27.62 13.65
N PRO A 123 -6.95 28.49 14.60
CA PRO A 123 -8.34 28.61 15.03
C PRO A 123 -9.31 29.03 13.92
N GLN A 124 -8.82 29.66 12.85
CA GLN A 124 -9.63 30.08 11.70
C GLN A 124 -9.72 29.04 10.59
N VAL A 125 -8.86 28.02 10.61
CA VAL A 125 -8.74 27.04 9.53
C VAL A 125 -8.91 25.64 10.10
N GLN A 126 -10.04 25.01 9.79
CA GLN A 126 -10.25 23.62 10.14
C GLN A 126 -9.44 22.73 9.20
N SER A 127 -8.65 21.82 9.78
CA SER A 127 -7.81 20.91 9.02
C SER A 127 -8.24 19.46 9.26
N PHE A 128 -8.22 18.65 8.21
CA PHE A 128 -8.67 17.25 8.27
C PHE A 128 -7.96 16.37 7.25
N PHE A 129 -7.82 15.09 7.59
CA PHE A 129 -7.38 14.06 6.66
C PHE A 129 -8.47 13.80 5.63
N SER A 130 -8.07 13.70 4.35
CA SER A 130 -9.00 13.48 3.24
C SER A 130 -8.87 12.07 2.68
N TRP A 131 -9.65 11.74 1.65
CA TRP A 131 -9.91 10.36 1.23
C TRP A 131 -8.66 9.62 0.75
N SER A 132 -7.68 10.30 0.14
CA SER A 132 -6.43 9.67 -0.30
C SER A 132 -5.61 9.14 0.87
N PHE A 133 -5.65 9.83 2.01
CA PHE A 133 -5.01 9.34 3.24
C PHE A 133 -5.66 8.03 3.72
N TYR A 134 -6.99 7.96 3.73
CA TYR A 134 -7.67 6.72 4.11
C TYR A 134 -7.42 5.59 3.11
N LEU A 135 -7.32 5.88 1.82
CA LEU A 135 -6.90 4.89 0.81
C LEU A 135 -5.50 4.35 1.08
N GLY A 136 -4.57 5.17 1.57
CA GLY A 136 -3.26 4.70 2.03
C GLY A 136 -3.38 3.63 3.11
N TRP A 137 -4.18 3.87 4.15
CA TRP A 137 -4.45 2.89 5.21
C TRP A 137 -5.18 1.63 4.72
N VAL A 138 -6.16 1.78 3.83
CA VAL A 138 -6.86 0.65 3.21
C VAL A 138 -5.86 -0.22 2.43
N SER A 139 -4.95 0.41 1.69
CA SER A 139 -3.90 -0.29 0.94
C SER A 139 -2.96 -1.07 1.86
N THR A 140 -2.63 -0.52 3.04
CA THR A 140 -1.86 -1.24 4.07
C THR A 140 -2.53 -2.54 4.48
N LEU A 141 -3.83 -2.50 4.79
CA LEU A 141 -4.59 -3.69 5.18
C LEU A 141 -4.67 -4.71 4.04
N LEU A 142 -4.85 -4.24 2.80
CA LEU A 142 -4.89 -5.10 1.62
C LEU A 142 -3.54 -5.80 1.39
N PHE A 143 -2.41 -5.12 1.59
CA PHE A 143 -1.09 -5.75 1.49
C PHE A 143 -0.80 -6.73 2.63
N LEU A 144 -1.27 -6.47 3.86
CA LEU A 144 -1.21 -7.47 4.94
C LEU A 144 -2.01 -8.73 4.59
N CYS A 145 -3.24 -8.56 4.08
CA CYS A 145 -4.07 -9.66 3.61
C CYS A 145 -3.39 -10.40 2.44
N THR A 146 -2.76 -9.68 1.51
CA THR A 146 -2.00 -10.28 0.39
C THR A 146 -0.90 -11.20 0.91
N GLY A 147 -0.11 -10.73 1.88
CA GLY A 147 0.95 -11.53 2.52
C GLY A 147 0.38 -12.78 3.19
N GLY A 148 -0.66 -12.63 4.01
CA GLY A 148 -1.30 -13.75 4.70
C GLY A 148 -1.93 -14.79 3.77
N LEU A 149 -2.64 -14.34 2.73
CA LEU A 149 -3.27 -15.22 1.74
C LEU A 149 -2.24 -15.92 0.85
N SER A 150 -1.16 -15.23 0.47
CA SER A 150 -0.04 -15.83 -0.29
C SER A 150 0.69 -16.90 0.53
N LEU A 151 0.88 -16.65 1.83
CA LEU A 151 1.44 -17.64 2.75
C LEU A 151 0.52 -18.86 2.88
N GLY A 152 -0.79 -18.64 3.02
CA GLY A 152 -1.79 -19.70 3.04
C GLY A 152 -1.72 -20.58 1.78
N ALA A 153 -1.67 -19.97 0.60
CA ALA A 153 -1.54 -20.67 -0.67
C ALA A 153 -0.22 -21.47 -0.77
N HIS A 154 0.89 -20.93 -0.28
CA HIS A 154 2.16 -21.67 -0.23
C HIS A 154 2.04 -22.91 0.67
N CYS A 155 1.47 -22.76 1.88
CA CYS A 155 1.32 -23.86 2.82
C CYS A 155 0.35 -24.95 2.32
N THR A 156 -0.70 -24.61 1.55
CA THR A 156 -1.60 -25.62 0.96
C THR A 156 -0.94 -26.43 -0.13
N THR A 157 -0.05 -25.82 -0.94
CA THR A 157 0.67 -26.53 -2.01
C THR A 157 1.67 -27.58 -1.50
N HIS A 158 2.19 -27.44 -0.28
CA HIS A 158 3.16 -28.37 0.29
C HIS A 158 2.52 -29.52 1.10
N ARG A 159 1.20 -29.46 1.35
CA ARG A 159 0.47 -30.50 2.09
C ARG A 159 0.15 -31.81 1.32
N PRO A 160 0.09 -31.90 -0.02
CA PRO A 160 -0.34 -33.12 -0.69
C PRO A 160 0.69 -34.27 -0.67
N ASP A 161 1.97 -34.00 -0.39
CA ASP A 161 3.00 -35.06 -0.46
C ASP A 161 2.99 -36.06 0.72
N TYR A 162 2.24 -35.79 1.79
CA TYR A 162 2.19 -36.69 2.95
C TYR A 162 1.06 -37.74 2.93
N GLU A 163 0.09 -37.65 2.01
CA GLU A 163 -1.02 -38.63 1.93
C GLU A 163 -0.91 -39.61 0.74
N ALA A 164 0.23 -39.63 0.04
CA ALA A 164 0.52 -40.64 -0.98
C ALA A 164 1.40 -41.77 -0.41
N VAL A 165 0.87 -42.54 0.56
CA VAL A 165 1.39 -43.86 0.94
C VAL A 165 0.23 -44.83 1.12
#